data_AF-A0A1Y1V0I3-F1
#
_entry.id   AF-A0A1Y1V0I3-F1
#
_cell.length_a   1.000
_cell.length_b   1.000
_cell.length_c   1.000
_cell.angle_alpha   90.00
_cell.angle_beta   90.00
_cell.angle_gamma   90.00
#
_symmetry.space_group_name_H-M   'P 1'
#
loop_
_entity.id
_entity.type
_entity.pdbx_description
1 polymer ?
#
loop_
_entity_poly.entity_id
_entity_poly.type
_entity_poly.pdbx_seq_one_letter_code
_entity_poly.pdbx_strand_id
1 'polypeptide(L)'
;MKFNSILLLSSLSAVALARPHDNACWSEKFNIPCCQTTKEVVRTTYDGIWGMENGEWCGLGTESTRPKDDIPPSPPALLDLDSVVDPAADCDISNVITGDSLAQEAPFRFGVGFNGAAVSTSTTSSKVMRELVKYQFNSFSYSNLMKPLFVLDQAGCQKNFKNGSNEIALNFTPFVDGLDYAQKNGLHIRGHVLVWHKQFPDWFFREEFDDAKEYVSEEVIYERLENYIKQYLGFVNYNYPGVVDVWDVVNEAVEVLEGKFDNSTGWYTRTITYEGDRNIWYDFVGPDYVVKTFRIARKYALPNVKLVYNDYDTFAQQPHDKTQAIIDLMHILQKEDLVDALGMQSYIQPIDPPFEENVANYDKALQRFAAEGFEIQITEFTIYATNGEDWLETQVYQYRKMMETIMKNYKNGANITSVTVFGLQDGYRFYESDSTKTRLFDHELQKKPTYEAIMEVLKAYNAEVNDESNIESDEEISVDADVDVAEDSADDDSDEE
;
A
#
# COMPACT_ATOMS: atom_id res chain seq x y z
N MET A 1 19.74 -13.67 59.41
CA MET A 1 20.30 -13.27 58.11
C MET A 1 20.46 -14.52 57.25
N LYS A 2 19.53 -14.75 56.32
CA LYS A 2 19.62 -15.82 55.31
C LYS A 2 19.83 -15.11 53.97
N PHE A 3 20.99 -15.28 53.35
CA PHE A 3 21.26 -14.81 52.00
C PHE A 3 20.88 -15.93 51.03
N ASN A 4 19.80 -15.74 50.29
CA ASN A 4 19.49 -16.54 49.10
C ASN A 4 20.20 -15.88 47.92
N SER A 5 21.21 -16.55 47.36
CA SER A 5 21.79 -16.19 46.07
C SER A 5 20.92 -16.75 44.95
N ILE A 6 20.24 -15.86 44.23
CA ILE A 6 19.52 -16.15 42.99
C ILE A 6 20.56 -16.23 41.87
N LEU A 7 20.71 -17.41 41.24
CA LEU A 7 21.43 -17.54 39.98
C LEU A 7 20.54 -17.01 38.85
N LEU A 8 20.93 -15.89 38.24
CA LEU A 8 20.42 -15.42 36.97
C LEU A 8 21.04 -16.26 35.84
N LEU A 9 20.25 -17.15 35.23
CA LEU A 9 20.58 -17.79 33.96
C LEU A 9 20.31 -16.78 32.84
N SER A 10 21.36 -16.10 32.39
CA SER A 10 21.33 -15.34 31.14
C SER A 10 21.41 -16.34 29.98
N SER A 11 20.32 -16.52 29.24
CA SER A 11 20.32 -17.19 27.95
C SER A 11 21.04 -16.31 26.93
N LEU A 12 22.35 -16.55 26.74
CA LEU A 12 23.04 -16.12 25.52
C LEU A 12 22.48 -16.96 24.37
N SER A 13 21.57 -16.38 23.57
CA SER A 13 21.31 -16.88 22.23
C SER A 13 22.61 -16.74 21.44
N ALA A 14 23.27 -17.87 21.17
CA ALA A 14 24.40 -17.90 20.26
C ALA A 14 23.89 -17.51 18.87
N VAL A 15 24.22 -16.30 18.44
CA VAL A 15 24.13 -15.92 17.02
C VAL A 15 25.07 -16.87 16.29
N ALA A 16 24.50 -17.83 15.55
CA ALA A 16 25.25 -18.62 14.60
C ALA A 16 25.78 -17.66 13.54
N LEU A 17 27.05 -17.28 13.66
CA LEU A 17 27.79 -16.64 12.58
C LEU A 17 27.86 -17.66 11.43
N ALA A 18 26.94 -17.51 10.48
CA ALA A 18 26.99 -18.25 9.23
C ALA A 18 28.34 -17.98 8.55
N ARG A 19 29.00 -19.06 8.11
CA ARG A 19 30.20 -18.95 7.27
C ARG A 19 29.82 -18.26 5.96
N PRO A 20 30.68 -17.40 5.38
CA PRO A 20 30.43 -16.84 4.07
C PRO A 20 30.47 -17.99 3.06
N HIS A 21 29.33 -18.29 2.42
CA HIS A 21 29.29 -19.14 1.25
C HIS A 21 29.75 -18.30 0.06
N ASP A 22 30.90 -18.66 -0.54
CA ASP A 22 31.44 -18.05 -1.77
C ASP A 22 30.60 -18.36 -3.03
N ASN A 23 29.29 -18.62 -2.88
CA ASN A 23 28.29 -18.79 -3.95
C ASN A 23 26.98 -18.10 -3.51
N ALA A 24 27.05 -16.85 -3.06
CA ALA A 24 25.86 -16.06 -2.72
C ALA A 24 24.98 -15.92 -3.97
N CYS A 25 23.73 -16.35 -3.87
CA CYS A 25 22.84 -16.33 -5.00
C CYS A 25 22.32 -14.90 -5.25
N TRP A 26 22.16 -14.56 -6.53
CA TRP A 26 22.07 -13.17 -6.97
C TRP A 26 20.82 -12.42 -6.43
N SER A 27 19.77 -13.14 -6.01
CA SER A 27 18.52 -12.54 -5.50
C SER A 27 18.58 -12.14 -4.03
N GLU A 28 19.51 -12.68 -3.25
CA GLU A 28 19.60 -12.42 -1.80
C GLU A 28 19.85 -10.94 -1.49
N LYS A 29 20.51 -10.22 -2.41
CA LYS A 29 20.69 -8.75 -2.31
C LYS A 29 19.37 -7.96 -2.31
N PHE A 30 18.29 -8.58 -2.79
CA PHE A 30 16.94 -8.02 -2.79
C PHE A 30 16.08 -8.52 -1.63
N ASN A 31 16.68 -9.18 -0.63
CA ASN A 31 15.98 -9.87 0.46
C ASN A 31 15.02 -10.97 -0.04
N ILE A 32 15.32 -11.60 -1.18
CA ILE A 32 14.55 -12.72 -1.73
C ILE A 32 15.45 -13.96 -1.77
N PRO A 33 15.09 -15.06 -1.09
CA PRO A 33 15.93 -16.26 -1.01
C PRO A 33 16.06 -16.94 -2.37
N CYS A 34 16.93 -17.93 -2.44
CA CYS A 34 17.13 -18.68 -3.68
C CYS A 34 16.37 -19.99 -3.67
N CYS A 35 15.90 -20.38 -4.85
CA CYS A 35 15.12 -21.60 -4.98
C CYS A 35 16.01 -22.81 -4.65
N GLN A 36 15.58 -23.63 -3.70
CA GLN A 36 16.34 -24.77 -3.21
C GLN A 36 16.03 -26.06 -3.99
N THR A 37 14.78 -26.18 -4.45
CA THR A 37 14.19 -27.40 -4.99
C THR A 37 13.57 -27.19 -6.37
N THR A 38 12.88 -26.06 -6.59
CA THR A 38 12.23 -25.76 -7.86
C THR A 38 13.21 -25.26 -8.90
N LYS A 39 12.89 -25.57 -10.16
CA LYS A 39 13.52 -24.99 -11.36
C LYS A 39 12.49 -24.37 -12.30
N GLU A 40 11.24 -24.32 -11.86
CA GLU A 40 10.13 -23.78 -12.63
C GLU A 40 10.20 -22.26 -12.64
N VAL A 41 10.23 -21.69 -13.84
CA VAL A 41 10.18 -20.24 -14.02
C VAL A 41 8.74 -19.78 -13.92
N VAL A 42 8.44 -19.03 -12.86
CA VAL A 42 7.13 -18.41 -12.66
C VAL A 42 7.10 -17.02 -13.32
N ARG A 43 8.16 -16.22 -13.14
CA ARG A 43 8.24 -14.86 -13.68
C ARG A 43 9.66 -14.51 -14.09
N THR A 44 9.81 -13.70 -15.13
CA THR A 44 11.10 -13.08 -15.50
C THR A 44 10.93 -11.56 -15.45
N THR A 45 11.79 -10.89 -14.71
CA THR A 45 11.84 -9.43 -14.61
C THR A 45 13.20 -8.92 -15.09
N TYR A 46 13.41 -7.62 -15.06
CA TYR A 46 14.67 -7.00 -15.43
C TYR A 46 15.84 -7.49 -14.57
N ASP A 47 15.58 -7.76 -13.29
CA ASP A 47 16.58 -8.18 -12.32
C ASP A 47 16.90 -9.68 -12.35
N GLY A 48 15.99 -10.52 -12.82
CA GLY A 48 16.29 -11.94 -13.03
C GLY A 48 15.08 -12.84 -13.25
N ILE A 49 15.34 -14.14 -13.10
CA ILE A 49 14.37 -15.21 -13.29
C ILE A 49 13.93 -15.71 -11.92
N TRP A 50 12.63 -15.83 -11.70
CA TRP A 50 12.03 -16.08 -10.40
C TRP A 50 11.21 -17.37 -10.41
N GLY A 51 11.37 -18.17 -9.38
CA GLY A 51 10.55 -19.33 -9.06
C GLY A 51 9.73 -19.08 -7.79
N MET A 52 9.02 -20.11 -7.35
CA MET A 52 8.22 -20.05 -6.12
C MET A 52 8.32 -21.36 -5.34
N GLU A 53 8.49 -21.28 -4.02
CA GLU A 53 8.56 -22.43 -3.12
C GLU A 53 7.71 -22.14 -1.88
N ASN A 54 6.80 -23.06 -1.54
CA ASN A 54 5.88 -22.88 -0.40
C ASN A 54 5.08 -21.57 -0.44
N GLY A 55 4.76 -21.07 -1.63
CA GLY A 55 4.06 -19.79 -1.83
C GLY A 55 4.96 -18.55 -1.74
N GLU A 56 6.26 -18.70 -1.52
CA GLU A 56 7.21 -17.60 -1.44
C GLU A 56 8.08 -17.49 -2.70
N TRP A 57 8.39 -16.27 -3.10
CA TRP A 57 9.26 -16.00 -4.24
C TRP A 57 10.71 -16.40 -3.95
N CYS A 58 11.38 -16.94 -4.97
CA CYS A 58 12.78 -17.28 -4.89
C CYS A 58 13.53 -17.00 -6.20
N GLY A 59 14.82 -16.68 -6.12
CA GLY A 59 15.68 -16.46 -7.30
C GLY A 59 16.13 -17.77 -7.94
N LEU A 60 16.08 -17.82 -9.27
CA LEU A 60 16.58 -18.94 -10.10
C LEU A 60 17.86 -18.57 -10.83
N GLY A 61 18.73 -19.56 -11.04
CA GLY A 61 19.99 -19.40 -11.74
C GLY A 61 21.10 -18.80 -10.86
N THR A 62 22.28 -18.58 -11.47
CA THR A 62 23.49 -18.15 -10.75
C THR A 62 23.81 -16.67 -10.93
N GLU A 63 23.21 -16.00 -11.92
CA GLU A 63 23.46 -14.57 -12.21
C GLU A 63 22.15 -13.82 -12.48
N SER A 64 22.13 -12.54 -12.09
CA SER A 64 21.07 -11.58 -12.39
C SER A 64 21.03 -11.25 -13.89
N THR A 65 19.85 -10.99 -14.45
CA THR A 65 19.70 -10.53 -15.84
C THR A 65 19.94 -9.04 -16.02
N ARG A 66 20.00 -8.27 -14.92
CA ARG A 66 20.36 -6.86 -14.95
C ARG A 66 21.79 -6.71 -15.48
N PRO A 67 22.05 -5.82 -16.45
CA PRO A 67 23.41 -5.52 -16.90
C PRO A 67 24.31 -5.11 -15.73
N LYS A 68 25.54 -5.65 -15.68
CA LYS A 68 26.47 -5.46 -14.55
C LYS A 68 26.87 -3.99 -14.35
N ASP A 69 26.77 -3.19 -15.40
CA ASP A 69 27.04 -1.75 -15.44
C ASP A 69 25.82 -0.87 -15.14
N ASP A 70 24.61 -1.43 -15.11
CA ASP A 70 23.36 -0.72 -14.82
C ASP A 70 23.08 -0.69 -13.31
N ILE A 71 23.94 0.01 -12.58
CA ILE A 71 23.85 0.19 -11.13
C ILE A 71 23.09 1.49 -10.84
N PRO A 72 21.94 1.45 -10.13
CA PRO A 72 21.23 2.65 -9.71
C PRO A 72 22.12 3.57 -8.85
N PRO A 73 21.89 4.90 -8.86
CA PRO A 73 22.67 5.81 -8.04
C PRO A 73 22.53 5.46 -6.55
N SER A 74 23.61 5.70 -5.79
CA SER A 74 23.55 5.63 -4.33
C SER A 74 22.50 6.62 -3.78
N PRO A 75 21.90 6.34 -2.61
CA PRO A 75 20.99 7.28 -1.98
C PRO A 75 21.65 8.65 -1.78
N PRO A 76 20.93 9.76 -2.00
CA PRO A 76 21.40 11.08 -1.60
C PRO A 76 21.66 11.11 -0.09
N ALA A 77 22.46 12.07 0.36
CA ALA A 77 22.76 12.23 1.78
C ALA A 77 21.46 12.45 2.57
N LEU A 78 21.29 11.69 3.65
CA LEU A 78 20.19 11.85 4.59
C LEU A 78 20.29 13.21 5.28
N LEU A 79 19.14 13.80 5.56
CA LEU A 79 19.07 15.08 6.25
C LEU A 79 19.19 14.85 7.76
N ASP A 80 19.80 15.82 8.45
CA ASP A 80 19.73 15.87 9.91
C ASP A 80 18.33 16.34 10.32
N LEU A 81 17.39 15.41 10.45
CA LEU A 81 15.99 15.73 10.77
C LEU A 81 15.84 16.42 12.13
N ASP A 82 16.80 16.24 13.06
CA ASP A 82 16.79 16.94 14.35
C ASP A 82 17.12 18.44 14.21
N SER A 83 17.66 18.87 13.05
CA SER A 83 17.87 20.28 12.72
C SER A 83 16.63 20.99 12.16
N VAL A 84 15.60 20.22 11.76
CA VAL A 84 14.33 20.78 11.28
C VAL A 84 13.55 21.29 12.50
N VAL A 85 12.97 22.48 12.39
CA VAL A 85 12.05 23.00 13.41
C VAL A 85 10.82 22.08 13.44
N ASP A 86 10.74 21.25 14.46
CA ASP A 86 9.65 20.31 14.66
C ASP A 86 8.49 21.01 15.38
N PRO A 87 7.38 21.35 14.69
CA PRO A 87 6.26 21.99 15.32
C PRO A 87 5.59 21.05 16.33
N ALA A 88 5.73 19.73 16.26
CA ALA A 88 5.13 18.83 17.23
C ALA A 88 6.06 18.49 18.42
N ALA A 89 7.21 19.15 18.55
CA ALA A 89 8.21 18.83 19.58
C ALA A 89 7.67 18.92 21.03
N ASP A 90 6.63 19.74 21.25
CA ASP A 90 5.98 19.96 22.53
C ASP A 90 4.73 19.10 22.76
N CYS A 91 4.29 18.31 21.77
CA CYS A 91 3.13 17.43 21.93
C CYS A 91 3.45 16.24 22.86
N ASP A 92 2.60 16.02 23.86
CA ASP A 92 2.68 14.83 24.72
C ASP A 92 1.95 13.64 24.10
N ILE A 93 2.70 12.69 23.54
CA ILE A 93 2.16 11.48 22.92
C ILE A 93 2.15 10.25 23.84
N SER A 94 2.41 10.41 25.14
CA SER A 94 2.58 9.28 26.08
C SER A 94 1.39 8.30 26.07
N ASN A 95 0.16 8.82 26.04
CA ASN A 95 -1.07 8.01 25.96
C ASN A 95 -1.34 7.42 24.56
N VAL A 96 -0.62 7.93 23.55
CA VAL A 96 -0.78 7.53 22.15
C VAL A 96 0.16 6.38 21.81
N ILE A 97 1.34 6.34 22.42
CA ILE A 97 2.34 5.28 22.25
C ILE A 97 2.32 4.24 23.37
N THR A 98 1.15 4.02 23.96
CA THR A 98 0.90 3.00 24.99
C THR A 98 -0.41 2.26 24.72
N GLY A 99 -0.50 1.03 25.22
CA GLY A 99 -1.65 0.14 25.02
C GLY A 99 -1.67 -0.51 23.64
N ASP A 100 -2.87 -0.80 23.15
CA ASP A 100 -3.04 -1.45 21.85
C ASP A 100 -2.85 -0.44 20.71
N SER A 101 -2.38 -0.95 19.58
CA SER A 101 -2.15 -0.16 18.38
C SER A 101 -2.99 -0.64 17.20
N LEU A 102 -3.34 0.27 16.29
CA LEU A 102 -4.13 -0.08 15.10
C LEU A 102 -3.44 -1.17 14.26
N ALA A 103 -2.12 -1.08 14.12
CA ALA A 103 -1.33 -2.07 13.41
C ALA A 103 -1.31 -3.47 14.06
N GLN A 104 -1.49 -3.56 15.37
CA GLN A 104 -1.55 -4.84 16.09
C GLN A 104 -2.94 -5.47 16.06
N GLU A 105 -3.98 -4.64 16.16
CA GLU A 105 -5.37 -5.10 16.27
C GLU A 105 -6.02 -5.39 14.91
N ALA A 106 -5.54 -4.77 13.85
CA ALA A 106 -6.07 -4.99 12.51
C ALA A 106 -5.59 -6.32 11.92
N PRO A 107 -6.48 -7.12 11.29
CA PRO A 107 -6.10 -8.37 10.63
C PRO A 107 -5.48 -8.16 9.24
N PHE A 108 -5.17 -6.91 8.90
CA PHE A 108 -4.57 -6.44 7.66
C PHE A 108 -3.54 -5.34 7.96
N ARG A 109 -2.76 -4.94 6.95
CA ARG A 109 -1.85 -3.80 7.08
C ARG A 109 -2.62 -2.52 7.41
N PHE A 110 -2.23 -1.81 8.47
CA PHE A 110 -2.85 -0.54 8.86
C PHE A 110 -1.86 0.60 8.64
N GLY A 111 -2.16 1.45 7.67
CA GLY A 111 -1.27 2.51 7.19
C GLY A 111 -1.75 3.93 7.48
N VAL A 112 -0.85 4.88 7.26
CA VAL A 112 -1.12 6.32 7.40
C VAL A 112 -0.52 7.15 6.26
N GLY A 113 -1.22 8.20 5.84
CA GLY A 113 -0.72 9.18 4.88
C GLY A 113 0.27 10.17 5.51
N PHE A 114 1.45 10.30 4.91
CA PHE A 114 2.44 11.32 5.26
C PHE A 114 2.19 12.57 4.44
N ASN A 115 1.77 13.64 5.10
CA ASN A 115 1.57 14.94 4.48
C ASN A 115 2.90 15.67 4.24
N GLY A 116 2.88 16.71 3.41
CA GLY A 116 4.04 17.53 3.07
C GLY A 116 4.15 17.80 1.57
N ALA A 117 4.74 18.93 1.20
CA ALA A 117 5.13 19.26 -0.19
C ALA A 117 6.62 19.61 -0.30
N ALA A 118 7.35 19.51 0.81
CA ALA A 118 8.80 19.56 0.89
C ALA A 118 9.23 18.73 2.11
N VAL A 119 10.52 18.40 2.22
CA VAL A 119 11.03 17.69 3.41
C VAL A 119 10.72 18.49 4.67
N SER A 120 10.95 19.81 4.68
CA SER A 120 10.70 20.67 5.84
C SER A 120 9.25 20.76 6.30
N THR A 121 8.29 20.33 5.49
CA THR A 121 6.86 20.30 5.81
C THR A 121 6.29 18.89 5.87
N SER A 122 7.15 17.87 5.80
CA SER A 122 6.75 16.47 5.81
C SER A 122 6.51 15.95 7.22
N THR A 123 5.51 15.07 7.39
CA THR A 123 5.36 14.23 8.59
C THR A 123 6.67 13.55 8.98
N THR A 124 7.43 13.09 7.98
CA THR A 124 8.74 12.45 8.17
C THR A 124 9.70 13.30 8.97
N SER A 125 9.60 14.63 8.94
CA SER A 125 10.54 15.53 9.60
C SER A 125 10.31 15.66 11.09
N SER A 126 9.09 15.40 11.58
CA SER A 126 8.79 15.47 13.02
C SER A 126 9.18 14.19 13.74
N LYS A 127 10.02 14.30 14.78
CA LYS A 127 10.42 13.14 15.59
C LYS A 127 9.24 12.58 16.37
N VAL A 128 8.40 13.47 16.92
CA VAL A 128 7.22 13.08 17.69
C VAL A 128 6.21 12.35 16.80
N MET A 129 5.97 12.84 15.58
CA MET A 129 5.10 12.13 14.63
C MET A 129 5.68 10.78 14.20
N ARG A 130 7.00 10.68 13.96
CA ARG A 130 7.64 9.39 13.65
C ARG A 130 7.50 8.36 14.78
N GLU A 131 7.59 8.78 16.04
CA GLU A 131 7.40 7.85 17.16
C GLU A 131 5.95 7.39 17.28
N LEU A 132 4.99 8.30 17.09
CA LEU A 132 3.57 7.95 17.00
C LEU A 132 3.33 6.95 15.86
N VAL A 133 3.83 7.25 14.66
CA VAL A 133 3.61 6.44 13.46
C VAL A 133 4.13 5.02 13.66
N LYS A 134 5.37 4.88 14.12
CA LYS A 134 6.00 3.58 14.39
C LYS A 134 5.21 2.74 15.38
N TYR A 135 4.53 3.38 16.33
CA TYR A 135 3.73 2.68 17.32
C TYR A 135 2.37 2.25 16.78
N GLN A 136 1.70 3.15 16.06
CA GLN A 136 0.29 2.99 15.67
C GLN A 136 0.09 2.29 14.32
N PHE A 137 1.07 2.36 13.42
CA PHE A 137 0.96 1.93 12.04
C PHE A 137 2.12 1.02 11.66
N ASN A 138 1.89 0.14 10.67
CA ASN A 138 2.93 -0.71 10.09
C ASN A 138 3.25 -0.35 8.62
N SER A 139 2.61 0.69 8.10
CA SER A 139 2.93 1.25 6.78
C SER A 139 2.60 2.73 6.64
N PHE A 140 3.15 3.38 5.62
CA PHE A 140 2.73 4.73 5.23
C PHE A 140 2.80 4.98 3.73
N SER A 141 2.13 6.04 3.28
CA SER A 141 2.17 6.52 1.89
C SER A 141 2.41 8.02 1.89
N TYR A 142 3.31 8.53 1.05
CA TYR A 142 3.47 9.97 0.89
C TYR A 142 2.29 10.56 0.12
N SER A 143 1.67 11.61 0.65
CA SER A 143 0.60 12.31 -0.08
C SER A 143 1.10 13.07 -1.31
N ASN A 144 2.41 13.37 -1.37
CA ASN A 144 3.02 14.11 -2.47
C ASN A 144 4.45 13.69 -2.83
N LEU A 145 5.35 13.49 -1.85
CA LEU A 145 6.80 13.49 -2.10
C LEU A 145 7.32 12.34 -2.98
N MET A 146 6.49 11.33 -3.27
CA MET A 146 6.76 10.26 -4.23
C MET A 146 6.01 10.39 -5.57
N LYS A 147 5.21 11.46 -5.75
CA LYS A 147 4.52 11.75 -7.01
C LYS A 147 5.50 12.29 -8.06
N PRO A 148 5.23 12.12 -9.36
CA PRO A 148 6.16 12.46 -10.43
C PRO A 148 6.65 13.91 -10.39
N LEU A 149 5.79 14.88 -10.03
CA LEU A 149 6.18 16.30 -9.87
C LEU A 149 7.34 16.53 -8.89
N PHE A 150 7.49 15.70 -7.85
CA PHE A 150 8.53 15.86 -6.83
C PHE A 150 9.78 15.03 -7.15
N VAL A 151 9.62 13.97 -7.94
CA VAL A 151 10.69 13.00 -8.24
C VAL A 151 11.39 13.35 -9.55
N LEU A 152 10.68 13.87 -10.55
CA LEU A 152 11.26 14.22 -11.84
C LEU A 152 12.13 15.49 -11.74
N ASP A 153 13.40 15.39 -12.14
CA ASP A 153 14.34 16.51 -12.14
C ASP A 153 14.47 17.11 -13.55
N GLN A 154 13.73 18.18 -13.80
CA GLN A 154 13.76 18.88 -15.10
C GLN A 154 15.18 19.36 -15.46
N ALA A 155 15.90 19.95 -14.50
CA ALA A 155 17.22 20.51 -14.75
C ALA A 155 18.23 19.40 -15.07
N GLY A 156 18.13 18.27 -14.38
CA GLY A 156 18.88 17.06 -14.69
C GLY A 156 18.56 16.52 -16.08
N CYS A 157 17.28 16.42 -16.46
CA CYS A 157 16.86 15.96 -17.79
C CYS A 157 17.41 16.88 -18.90
N GLN A 158 17.29 18.20 -18.73
CA GLN A 158 17.83 19.19 -19.66
C GLN A 158 19.35 19.12 -19.78
N LYS A 159 20.05 18.87 -18.67
CA LYS A 159 21.51 18.69 -18.66
C LYS A 159 21.91 17.41 -19.40
N ASN A 160 21.22 16.30 -19.18
CA ASN A 160 21.43 15.05 -19.90
C ASN A 160 21.23 15.26 -21.40
N PHE A 161 20.13 15.91 -21.78
CA PHE A 161 19.79 16.22 -23.17
C PHE A 161 20.88 17.06 -23.85
N LYS A 162 21.35 18.14 -23.20
CA LYS A 162 22.44 18.99 -23.73
C LYS A 162 23.76 18.23 -23.92
N ASN A 163 23.96 17.13 -23.18
CA ASN A 163 25.12 16.25 -23.31
C ASN A 163 24.89 15.09 -24.30
N GLY A 164 23.76 15.06 -25.00
CA GLY A 164 23.42 14.03 -25.98
C GLY A 164 22.81 12.75 -25.40
N SER A 165 22.33 12.78 -24.14
CA SER A 165 21.63 11.67 -23.49
C SER A 165 20.15 12.01 -23.30
N ASN A 166 19.26 11.06 -23.61
CA ASN A 166 17.82 11.18 -23.33
C ASN A 166 17.41 10.54 -22.00
N GLU A 167 18.37 10.20 -21.13
CA GLU A 167 18.09 9.67 -19.80
C GLU A 167 17.33 10.67 -18.94
N ILE A 168 16.23 10.21 -18.34
CA ILE A 168 15.46 10.97 -17.35
C ILE A 168 16.30 11.13 -16.10
N ALA A 169 16.32 12.32 -15.50
CA ALA A 169 16.94 12.52 -14.20
C ALA A 169 15.86 12.50 -13.11
N LEU A 170 16.17 11.86 -11.98
CA LEU A 170 15.29 11.78 -10.82
C LEU A 170 15.98 12.36 -9.57
N ASN A 171 15.18 12.99 -8.72
CA ASN A 171 15.58 13.51 -7.42
C ASN A 171 14.88 12.71 -6.31
N PHE A 172 15.67 11.93 -5.57
CA PHE A 172 15.16 11.09 -4.47
C PHE A 172 15.25 11.77 -3.10
N THR A 173 15.86 12.95 -3.02
CA THR A 173 15.96 13.76 -1.79
C THR A 173 14.61 13.96 -1.08
N PRO A 174 13.47 14.18 -1.79
CA PRO A 174 12.19 14.45 -1.12
C PRO A 174 11.69 13.34 -0.19
N PHE A 175 12.12 12.09 -0.37
CA PHE A 175 11.56 10.95 0.38
C PHE A 175 12.60 9.91 0.86
N VAL A 176 13.91 10.15 0.62
CA VAL A 176 14.97 9.22 1.05
C VAL A 176 15.02 9.03 2.56
N ASP A 177 14.77 10.08 3.34
CA ASP A 177 14.72 10.00 4.80
C ASP A 177 13.55 9.12 5.28
N GLY A 178 12.46 9.08 4.50
CA GLY A 178 11.34 8.17 4.73
C GLY A 178 11.71 6.71 4.47
N LEU A 179 12.43 6.44 3.38
CA LEU A 179 12.92 5.09 3.07
C LEU A 179 13.85 4.57 4.18
N ASP A 180 14.78 5.41 4.64
CA ASP A 180 15.70 5.07 5.73
C ASP A 180 14.97 4.88 7.07
N TYR A 181 14.03 5.78 7.40
CA TYR A 181 13.17 5.63 8.57
C TYR A 181 12.37 4.33 8.53
N ALA A 182 11.76 4.00 7.39
CA ALA A 182 10.96 2.80 7.23
C ALA A 182 11.81 1.53 7.38
N GLN A 183 12.97 1.48 6.71
CA GLN A 183 13.91 0.37 6.80
C GLN A 183 14.36 0.12 8.25
N LYS A 184 14.72 1.18 8.99
CA LYS A 184 15.19 1.06 10.39
C LYS A 184 14.12 0.60 11.37
N ASN A 185 12.84 0.80 11.04
CA ASN A 185 11.73 0.56 11.95
C ASN A 185 10.79 -0.56 11.47
N GLY A 186 11.13 -1.27 10.39
CA GLY A 186 10.30 -2.36 9.85
C GLY A 186 8.94 -1.89 9.33
N LEU A 187 8.86 -0.65 8.83
CA LEU A 187 7.64 -0.11 8.22
C LEU A 187 7.67 -0.35 6.72
N HIS A 188 6.48 -0.55 6.14
CA HIS A 188 6.28 -0.66 4.71
C HIS A 188 5.88 0.69 4.11
N ILE A 189 6.29 0.94 2.86
CA ILE A 189 5.88 2.13 2.12
C ILE A 189 5.06 1.72 0.91
N ARG A 190 3.90 2.37 0.72
CA ARG A 190 3.20 2.32 -0.56
C ARG A 190 3.77 3.39 -1.48
N GLY A 191 4.33 2.98 -2.60
CA GLY A 191 4.82 3.88 -3.64
C GLY A 191 3.63 4.52 -4.37
N HIS A 192 3.40 5.81 -4.10
CA HIS A 192 2.30 6.57 -4.69
C HIS A 192 2.88 7.81 -5.37
N VAL A 193 2.90 7.90 -6.70
CA VAL A 193 2.37 7.01 -7.75
C VAL A 193 3.31 7.10 -8.95
N LEU A 194 3.41 6.07 -9.81
CA LEU A 194 4.20 6.15 -11.04
C LEU A 194 3.54 7.03 -12.11
N VAL A 195 2.29 6.79 -12.46
CA VAL A 195 1.57 7.56 -13.49
C VAL A 195 0.26 8.10 -12.94
N TRP A 196 0.08 9.40 -13.09
CA TRP A 196 -1.18 10.08 -12.81
C TRP A 196 -1.36 11.21 -13.81
N HIS A 197 -2.61 11.53 -14.15
CA HIS A 197 -2.94 12.65 -15.01
C HIS A 197 -2.75 14.00 -14.31
N LYS A 198 -2.54 13.99 -12.98
CA LYS A 198 -2.26 15.15 -12.14
C LYS A 198 -0.88 15.05 -11.51
N GLN A 199 -0.29 16.21 -11.19
CA GLN A 199 1.06 16.31 -10.62
C GLN A 199 2.09 15.50 -11.44
N PHE A 200 1.92 15.50 -12.77
CA PHE A 200 2.90 15.06 -13.74
C PHE A 200 3.34 16.29 -14.54
N PRO A 201 4.64 16.61 -14.58
CA PRO A 201 5.10 17.84 -15.23
C PRO A 201 4.90 17.80 -16.76
N ASP A 202 4.35 18.87 -17.32
CA ASP A 202 4.08 19.02 -18.76
C ASP A 202 5.36 18.99 -19.61
N TRP A 203 6.46 19.55 -19.10
CA TRP A 203 7.78 19.49 -19.75
C TRP A 203 8.25 18.06 -20.07
N PHE A 204 7.77 17.04 -19.35
CA PHE A 204 8.11 15.65 -19.64
C PHE A 204 7.62 15.19 -21.00
N PHE A 205 6.59 15.82 -21.55
CA PHE A 205 5.99 15.50 -22.84
C PHE A 205 6.49 16.39 -23.97
N ARG A 206 7.42 17.31 -23.69
CA ARG A 206 7.88 18.32 -24.65
C ARG A 206 9.33 18.14 -25.07
N GLU A 207 9.67 18.71 -26.23
CA GLU A 207 11.05 18.73 -26.72
C GLU A 207 11.96 19.40 -25.70
N GLU A 208 13.20 18.90 -25.58
CA GLU A 208 14.22 19.45 -24.69
C GLU A 208 13.83 19.55 -23.20
N PHE A 209 12.73 18.93 -22.78
CA PHE A 209 12.17 19.06 -21.43
C PHE A 209 11.84 20.52 -21.04
N ASP A 210 11.24 21.26 -21.97
CA ASP A 210 10.88 22.68 -21.81
C ASP A 210 9.39 22.91 -22.11
N ASP A 211 8.68 23.52 -21.15
CA ASP A 211 7.24 23.85 -21.25
C ASP A 211 6.90 24.76 -22.43
N ALA A 212 7.88 25.51 -22.96
CA ALA A 212 7.69 26.40 -24.09
C ALA A 212 7.83 25.71 -25.47
N LYS A 213 8.20 24.42 -25.51
CA LYS A 213 8.47 23.67 -26.74
C LYS A 213 7.29 22.80 -27.17
N GLU A 214 7.32 22.31 -28.40
CA GLU A 214 6.29 21.39 -28.91
C GLU A 214 6.31 20.05 -28.18
N TYR A 215 5.19 19.34 -28.25
CA TYR A 215 5.09 17.97 -27.73
C TYR A 215 5.94 17.01 -28.57
N VAL A 216 6.60 16.06 -27.92
CA VAL A 216 7.32 14.97 -28.58
C VAL A 216 6.37 13.88 -29.07
N SER A 217 6.87 12.96 -29.90
CA SER A 217 6.06 11.83 -30.39
C SER A 217 5.72 10.83 -29.29
N GLU A 218 4.69 10.00 -29.53
CA GLU A 218 4.29 8.89 -28.67
C GLU A 218 5.49 8.01 -28.30
N GLU A 219 6.33 7.67 -29.28
CA GLU A 219 7.48 6.78 -29.09
C GLU A 219 8.48 7.38 -28.09
N VAL A 220 8.75 8.68 -28.19
CA VAL A 220 9.64 9.38 -27.25
C VAL A 220 9.03 9.42 -25.86
N ILE A 221 7.71 9.66 -25.74
CA ILE A 221 7.02 9.65 -24.43
C ILE A 221 7.13 8.26 -23.80
N TYR A 222 6.94 7.20 -24.58
CA TYR A 222 7.05 5.83 -24.11
C TYR A 222 8.48 5.47 -23.66
N GLU A 223 9.50 5.86 -24.43
CA GLU A 223 10.91 5.70 -24.04
C GLU A 223 11.23 6.43 -22.73
N ARG A 224 10.74 7.66 -22.58
CA ARG A 224 10.88 8.45 -21.35
C ARG A 224 10.18 7.78 -20.17
N LEU A 225 8.96 7.28 -20.37
CA LEU A 225 8.19 6.57 -19.34
C LEU A 225 8.89 5.29 -18.88
N GLU A 226 9.40 4.49 -19.83
CA GLU A 226 10.16 3.29 -19.52
C GLU A 226 11.43 3.62 -18.72
N ASN A 227 12.18 4.64 -19.16
CA ASN A 227 13.39 5.07 -18.49
C ASN A 227 13.13 5.63 -17.08
N TYR A 228 12.04 6.40 -16.90
CA TYR A 228 11.58 6.89 -15.62
C TYR A 228 11.26 5.75 -14.64
N ILE A 229 10.37 4.82 -15.02
CA ILE A 229 9.96 3.72 -14.14
C ILE A 229 11.14 2.78 -13.84
N LYS A 230 11.97 2.48 -14.85
CA LYS A 230 13.21 1.71 -14.65
C LYS A 230 14.09 2.32 -13.57
N GLN A 231 14.35 3.62 -13.64
CA GLN A 231 15.22 4.30 -12.68
C GLN A 231 14.59 4.41 -11.30
N TYR A 232 13.29 4.67 -11.23
CA TYR A 232 12.60 4.82 -9.96
C TYR A 232 12.52 3.48 -9.21
N LEU A 233 11.99 2.43 -9.87
CA LEU A 233 11.93 1.09 -9.28
C LEU A 233 13.34 0.54 -9.02
N GLY A 234 14.27 0.75 -9.95
CA GLY A 234 15.67 0.38 -9.77
C GLY A 234 16.29 0.99 -8.51
N PHE A 235 16.10 2.29 -8.28
CA PHE A 235 16.62 2.96 -7.08
C PHE A 235 16.06 2.38 -5.79
N VAL A 236 14.74 2.21 -5.67
CA VAL A 236 14.13 1.71 -4.43
C VAL A 236 14.46 0.23 -4.19
N ASN A 237 14.38 -0.62 -5.23
CA ASN A 237 14.63 -2.05 -5.12
C ASN A 237 16.08 -2.34 -4.74
N TYR A 238 17.02 -1.57 -5.29
CA TYR A 238 18.45 -1.78 -5.10
C TYR A 238 18.95 -1.24 -3.76
N ASN A 239 18.48 -0.06 -3.35
CA ASN A 239 19.00 0.62 -2.16
C ASN A 239 18.17 0.32 -0.89
N TYR A 240 16.89 0.01 -1.04
CA TYR A 240 15.94 -0.21 0.07
C TYR A 240 15.06 -1.46 -0.19
N PRO A 241 15.68 -2.64 -0.42
CA PRO A 241 14.95 -3.85 -0.78
C PRO A 241 13.90 -4.23 0.28
N GLY A 242 12.65 -4.39 -0.16
CA GLY A 242 11.51 -4.76 0.70
C GLY A 242 10.84 -3.61 1.44
N VAL A 243 11.36 -2.39 1.38
CA VAL A 243 10.74 -1.22 2.03
C VAL A 243 9.52 -0.73 1.26
N VAL A 244 9.67 -0.53 -0.05
CA VAL A 244 8.55 -0.23 -0.95
C VAL A 244 8.14 -1.54 -1.60
N ASP A 245 7.06 -2.14 -1.10
CA ASP A 245 6.58 -3.45 -1.53
C ASP A 245 5.27 -3.40 -2.31
N VAL A 246 4.74 -2.20 -2.53
CA VAL A 246 3.56 -1.95 -3.34
C VAL A 246 3.68 -0.63 -4.08
N TRP A 247 3.20 -0.57 -5.31
CA TRP A 247 3.16 0.63 -6.13
C TRP A 247 1.77 0.86 -6.71
N ASP A 248 1.22 2.05 -6.48
CA ASP A 248 0.15 2.57 -7.31
C ASP A 248 0.79 2.91 -8.68
N VAL A 249 0.55 2.05 -9.67
CA VAL A 249 1.19 2.16 -11.00
C VAL A 249 0.50 3.22 -11.82
N VAL A 250 -0.83 3.16 -11.89
CA VAL A 250 -1.66 4.19 -12.52
C VAL A 250 -2.74 4.59 -11.54
N ASN A 251 -2.86 5.90 -11.32
CA ASN A 251 -3.90 6.49 -10.49
C ASN A 251 -4.98 7.13 -11.36
N GLU A 252 -6.25 6.86 -11.04
CA GLU A 252 -7.43 7.59 -11.53
C GLU A 252 -7.59 7.63 -13.06
N ALA A 253 -7.41 6.48 -13.71
CA ALA A 253 -7.56 6.37 -15.17
C ALA A 253 -9.00 6.09 -15.61
N VAL A 254 -9.90 5.69 -14.71
CA VAL A 254 -11.33 5.49 -15.00
C VAL A 254 -12.07 6.77 -14.69
N GLU A 255 -12.89 7.20 -15.63
CA GLU A 255 -13.82 8.32 -15.45
C GLU A 255 -15.20 7.90 -15.96
N VAL A 256 -16.25 8.34 -15.27
CA VAL A 256 -17.63 7.93 -15.58
C VAL A 256 -18.54 9.12 -15.84
N LEU A 257 -18.04 10.35 -15.71
CA LEU A 257 -18.82 11.54 -16.06
C LEU A 257 -18.91 11.70 -17.58
N GLU A 258 -20.13 11.94 -18.07
CA GLU A 258 -20.41 12.16 -19.49
C GLU A 258 -19.47 13.18 -20.14
N GLY A 259 -18.94 12.82 -21.30
CA GLY A 259 -18.00 13.66 -22.06
C GLY A 259 -16.56 13.69 -21.52
N LYS A 260 -16.22 12.89 -20.49
CA LYS A 260 -14.88 12.85 -19.90
C LYS A 260 -14.16 11.49 -20.03
N PHE A 261 -14.72 10.55 -20.79
CA PHE A 261 -14.13 9.24 -21.00
C PHE A 261 -14.31 8.74 -22.44
N ASP A 262 -13.47 7.78 -22.83
CA ASP A 262 -13.59 7.01 -24.07
C ASP A 262 -14.28 5.67 -23.79
N ASN A 263 -15.55 5.58 -24.19
CA ASN A 263 -16.37 4.36 -24.08
C ASN A 263 -15.86 3.22 -24.98
N SER A 264 -15.18 3.54 -26.09
CA SER A 264 -14.75 2.51 -27.06
C SER A 264 -13.71 1.55 -26.49
N THR A 265 -13.06 1.93 -25.39
CA THR A 265 -12.09 1.12 -24.63
C THR A 265 -12.72 -0.03 -23.87
N GLY A 266 -14.03 0.03 -23.58
CA GLY A 266 -14.76 -0.95 -22.78
C GLY A 266 -14.55 -0.83 -21.25
N TRP A 267 -13.75 0.12 -20.77
CA TRP A 267 -13.52 0.37 -19.34
C TRP A 267 -13.50 1.86 -18.96
N TYR A 268 -13.96 2.72 -19.88
CA TYR A 268 -14.14 4.16 -19.69
C TYR A 268 -12.85 4.91 -19.32
N THR A 269 -11.84 4.78 -20.18
CA THR A 269 -10.58 5.51 -20.04
C THR A 269 -10.81 7.02 -19.98
N ARG A 270 -10.28 7.68 -18.95
CA ARG A 270 -10.34 9.12 -18.74
C ARG A 270 -9.69 9.89 -19.89
N THR A 271 -10.45 10.79 -20.51
CA THR A 271 -9.97 11.70 -21.56
C THR A 271 -9.79 13.13 -21.04
N ILE A 272 -10.41 13.48 -19.92
CA ILE A 272 -10.38 14.81 -19.30
C ILE A 272 -9.97 14.70 -17.82
N THR A 273 -9.05 15.57 -17.38
CA THR A 273 -8.59 15.63 -16.00
C THR A 273 -9.70 16.14 -15.06
N TYR A 274 -9.46 16.01 -13.76
CA TYR A 274 -10.32 16.61 -12.74
C TYR A 274 -10.52 18.12 -12.96
N GLU A 275 -9.43 18.83 -13.30
CA GLU A 275 -9.40 20.28 -13.54
C GLU A 275 -10.08 20.71 -14.86
N GLY A 276 -10.45 19.76 -15.72
CA GLY A 276 -11.12 20.02 -17.00
C GLY A 276 -10.18 20.14 -18.20
N ASP A 277 -8.89 19.85 -18.02
CA ASP A 277 -7.90 19.81 -19.09
C ASP A 277 -7.90 18.46 -19.81
N ARG A 278 -7.27 18.39 -20.99
CA ARG A 278 -7.10 17.12 -21.69
C ARG A 278 -6.14 16.20 -20.93
N ASN A 279 -6.45 14.91 -20.86
CA ASN A 279 -5.54 13.92 -20.30
C ASN A 279 -4.38 13.68 -21.29
N ILE A 280 -3.22 14.28 -21.01
CA ILE A 280 -2.02 14.21 -21.86
C ILE A 280 -1.60 12.76 -22.15
N TRP A 281 -1.74 11.86 -21.18
CA TRP A 281 -1.44 10.44 -21.39
C TRP A 281 -2.34 9.82 -22.47
N TYR A 282 -3.65 10.04 -22.36
CA TYR A 282 -4.60 9.56 -23.36
C TYR A 282 -4.36 10.20 -24.73
N ASP A 283 -4.14 11.53 -24.77
CA ASP A 283 -4.01 12.28 -26.02
C ASP A 283 -2.73 11.95 -26.81
N PHE A 284 -1.60 11.71 -26.13
CA PHE A 284 -0.31 11.52 -26.78
C PHE A 284 0.22 10.09 -26.75
N VAL A 285 -0.26 9.23 -25.85
CA VAL A 285 0.11 7.80 -25.81
C VAL A 285 -1.03 6.90 -26.28
N GLY A 286 -2.27 7.39 -26.22
CA GLY A 286 -3.47 6.64 -26.58
C GLY A 286 -4.12 5.92 -25.39
N PRO A 287 -5.31 5.33 -25.58
CA PRO A 287 -6.09 4.69 -24.52
C PRO A 287 -5.38 3.52 -23.83
N ASP A 288 -4.40 2.90 -24.48
CA ASP A 288 -3.64 1.77 -23.95
C ASP A 288 -2.46 2.18 -23.05
N TYR A 289 -2.29 3.48 -22.76
CA TYR A 289 -1.23 3.98 -21.87
C TYR A 289 -1.22 3.27 -20.51
N VAL A 290 -2.39 2.88 -20.00
CA VAL A 290 -2.51 2.15 -18.72
C VAL A 290 -1.84 0.78 -18.83
N VAL A 291 -2.23 -0.03 -19.82
CA VAL A 291 -1.65 -1.36 -20.05
C VAL A 291 -0.15 -1.25 -20.33
N LYS A 292 0.26 -0.29 -21.16
CA LYS A 292 1.66 0.04 -21.46
C LYS A 292 2.47 0.35 -20.19
N THR A 293 1.92 1.16 -19.27
CA THR A 293 2.55 1.52 -18.00
C THR A 293 2.71 0.30 -17.10
N PHE A 294 1.67 -0.52 -16.97
CA PHE A 294 1.75 -1.73 -16.15
C PHE A 294 2.72 -2.78 -16.72
N ARG A 295 2.84 -2.93 -18.05
CA ARG A 295 3.88 -3.78 -18.66
C ARG A 295 5.29 -3.31 -18.28
N ILE A 296 5.53 -2.00 -18.31
CA ILE A 296 6.81 -1.41 -17.87
C ILE A 296 7.01 -1.68 -16.37
N ALA A 297 6.03 -1.38 -15.53
CA ALA A 297 6.13 -1.60 -14.09
C ALA A 297 6.40 -3.08 -13.77
N ARG A 298 5.68 -4.02 -14.40
CA ARG A 298 5.88 -5.47 -14.22
C ARG A 298 7.26 -5.92 -14.67
N LYS A 299 7.81 -5.32 -15.73
CA LYS A 299 9.18 -5.59 -16.18
C LYS A 299 10.23 -5.20 -15.14
N TYR A 300 10.07 -4.08 -14.42
CA TYR A 300 11.10 -3.54 -13.52
C TYR A 300 10.85 -3.75 -12.02
N ALA A 301 9.65 -4.15 -11.63
CA ALA A 301 9.34 -4.52 -10.26
C ALA A 301 10.01 -5.86 -9.88
N LEU A 302 10.44 -5.98 -8.63
CA LEU A 302 10.76 -7.28 -8.04
C LEU A 302 9.49 -8.14 -7.94
N PRO A 303 9.59 -9.47 -7.97
CA PRO A 303 8.40 -10.32 -8.11
C PRO A 303 7.47 -10.27 -6.89
N ASN A 304 8.00 -9.92 -5.71
CA ASN A 304 7.25 -9.76 -4.47
C ASN A 304 6.66 -8.34 -4.31
N VAL A 305 6.94 -7.41 -5.22
CA VAL A 305 6.37 -6.06 -5.21
C VAL A 305 5.01 -6.08 -5.91
N LYS A 306 3.97 -5.64 -5.20
CA LYS A 306 2.60 -5.58 -5.68
C LYS A 306 2.35 -4.37 -6.58
N LEU A 307 1.72 -4.57 -7.72
CA LEU A 307 1.32 -3.52 -8.66
C LEU A 307 -0.18 -3.25 -8.55
N VAL A 308 -0.52 -1.99 -8.30
CA VAL A 308 -1.88 -1.57 -7.94
C VAL A 308 -2.43 -0.59 -8.97
N TYR A 309 -3.67 -0.81 -9.38
CA TYR A 309 -4.51 0.22 -9.98
C TYR A 309 -5.27 0.94 -8.86
N ASN A 310 -5.09 2.26 -8.70
CA ASN A 310 -5.69 3.02 -7.59
C ASN A 310 -6.68 4.07 -8.13
N ASP A 311 -7.86 4.20 -7.51
CA ASP A 311 -8.87 5.17 -7.96
C ASP A 311 -9.80 5.64 -6.82
N TYR A 312 -10.42 6.81 -7.01
CA TYR A 312 -11.50 7.33 -6.16
C TYR A 312 -12.88 6.92 -6.69
N ASP A 313 -13.91 7.11 -5.89
CA ASP A 313 -15.31 6.82 -6.26
C ASP A 313 -15.50 5.40 -6.82
N THR A 314 -14.71 4.44 -6.35
CA THR A 314 -14.74 3.04 -6.83
C THR A 314 -16.07 2.35 -6.60
N PHE A 315 -16.93 2.96 -5.77
CA PHE A 315 -18.28 2.54 -5.42
C PHE A 315 -19.37 3.41 -6.06
N ALA A 316 -19.04 4.39 -6.90
CA ALA A 316 -20.02 5.23 -7.58
C ALA A 316 -20.85 4.42 -8.59
N GLN A 317 -22.17 4.56 -8.49
CA GLN A 317 -23.14 3.89 -9.36
C GLN A 317 -23.72 4.82 -10.44
N GLN A 318 -23.44 6.13 -10.35
CA GLN A 318 -23.98 7.17 -11.23
C GLN A 318 -22.88 8.19 -11.61
N PRO A 319 -22.99 8.83 -12.79
CA PRO A 319 -24.00 8.60 -13.83
C PRO A 319 -23.79 7.26 -14.56
N HIS A 320 -22.60 6.68 -14.47
CA HIS A 320 -22.34 5.29 -14.86
C HIS A 320 -21.67 4.50 -13.72
N ASP A 321 -21.73 3.18 -13.81
CA ASP A 321 -21.19 2.26 -12.79
C ASP A 321 -19.66 2.20 -12.85
N LYS A 322 -18.99 3.00 -12.00
CA LYS A 322 -17.52 3.06 -11.95
C LYS A 322 -16.91 1.76 -11.44
N THR A 323 -17.61 1.05 -10.54
CA THR A 323 -17.18 -0.28 -10.08
C THR A 323 -17.05 -1.26 -11.24
N GLN A 324 -18.01 -1.28 -12.17
CA GLN A 324 -17.94 -2.17 -13.33
C GLN A 324 -16.79 -1.80 -14.26
N ALA A 325 -16.63 -0.51 -14.57
CA ALA A 325 -15.55 -0.04 -15.43
C ALA A 325 -14.15 -0.41 -14.86
N ILE A 326 -13.99 -0.33 -13.54
CA ILE A 326 -12.76 -0.77 -12.86
C ILE A 326 -12.58 -2.29 -12.97
N ILE A 327 -13.63 -3.10 -12.77
CA ILE A 327 -13.56 -4.56 -12.96
C ILE A 327 -13.11 -4.90 -14.38
N ASP A 328 -13.67 -4.22 -15.38
CA ASP A 328 -13.35 -4.44 -16.78
C ASP A 328 -11.88 -4.08 -17.08
N LEU A 329 -11.35 -2.98 -16.52
CA LEU A 329 -9.92 -2.64 -16.59
C LEU A 329 -9.05 -3.70 -15.90
N MET A 330 -9.41 -4.11 -14.68
CA MET A 330 -8.65 -5.11 -13.92
C MET A 330 -8.54 -6.43 -14.71
N HIS A 331 -9.63 -6.89 -15.33
CA HIS A 331 -9.61 -8.05 -16.21
C HIS A 331 -8.72 -7.88 -17.44
N ILE A 332 -8.63 -6.68 -18.01
CA ILE A 332 -7.69 -6.39 -19.11
C ILE A 332 -6.25 -6.56 -18.64
N LEU A 333 -5.91 -6.02 -17.46
CA LEU A 333 -4.56 -6.10 -16.90
C LEU A 333 -4.18 -7.53 -16.46
N GLN A 334 -5.11 -8.27 -15.87
CA GLN A 334 -4.88 -9.65 -15.40
C GLN A 334 -4.60 -10.65 -16.52
N LYS A 335 -5.11 -10.42 -17.75
CA LYS A 335 -4.83 -11.28 -18.92
C LYS A 335 -3.34 -11.43 -19.21
N GLU A 336 -2.52 -10.48 -18.76
CA GLU A 336 -1.07 -10.47 -18.95
C GLU A 336 -0.30 -10.47 -17.61
N ASP A 337 -0.94 -10.84 -16.49
CA ASP A 337 -0.34 -10.85 -15.15
C ASP A 337 0.24 -9.46 -14.75
N LEU A 338 -0.44 -8.37 -15.15
CA LEU A 338 0.11 -7.03 -15.01
C LEU A 338 -0.24 -6.32 -13.70
N VAL A 339 -1.33 -6.71 -13.05
CA VAL A 339 -1.85 -6.08 -11.83
C VAL A 339 -2.02 -7.14 -10.74
N ASP A 340 -1.71 -6.77 -9.50
CA ASP A 340 -1.82 -7.65 -8.34
C ASP A 340 -2.99 -7.27 -7.41
N ALA A 341 -3.32 -5.98 -7.29
CA ALA A 341 -4.39 -5.52 -6.41
C ALA A 341 -5.12 -4.27 -6.93
N LEU A 342 -6.33 -4.06 -6.42
CA LEU A 342 -7.12 -2.85 -6.60
C LEU A 342 -6.98 -1.93 -5.38
N GLY A 343 -6.66 -0.66 -5.62
CA GLY A 343 -6.68 0.41 -4.64
C GLY A 343 -8.00 1.17 -4.64
N MET A 344 -8.70 1.16 -3.52
CA MET A 344 -9.89 1.97 -3.25
C MET A 344 -9.49 3.17 -2.38
N GLN A 345 -9.35 4.36 -2.98
CA GLN A 345 -8.97 5.57 -2.22
C GLN A 345 -9.93 5.82 -1.05
N SER A 346 -11.23 5.60 -1.24
CA SER A 346 -12.22 5.64 -0.14
C SER A 346 -12.35 7.01 0.53
N TYR A 347 -12.41 8.06 -0.30
CA TYR A 347 -12.90 9.38 0.08
C TYR A 347 -14.43 9.36 0.23
N ILE A 348 -14.93 9.54 1.46
CA ILE A 348 -16.36 9.48 1.76
C ILE A 348 -16.90 10.88 2.03
N GLN A 349 -17.72 11.39 1.10
CA GLN A 349 -18.49 12.62 1.26
C GLN A 349 -19.83 12.30 1.93
N PRO A 350 -20.12 12.77 3.16
CA PRO A 350 -21.29 12.30 3.89
C PRO A 350 -22.62 12.95 3.48
N ILE A 351 -22.58 13.95 2.58
CA ILE A 351 -23.73 14.81 2.26
C ILE A 351 -24.41 14.38 0.95
N ASP A 352 -23.64 14.26 -0.12
CA ASP A 352 -24.17 13.96 -1.45
C ASP A 352 -23.25 12.95 -2.17
N PRO A 353 -23.65 11.66 -2.26
CA PRO A 353 -24.91 11.11 -1.75
C PRO A 353 -24.92 11.03 -0.20
N PRO A 354 -26.09 10.83 0.43
CA PRO A 354 -26.18 10.66 1.88
C PRO A 354 -25.28 9.52 2.39
N PHE A 355 -24.73 9.67 3.60
CA PHE A 355 -23.78 8.69 4.16
C PHE A 355 -24.24 7.22 4.09
N GLU A 356 -25.49 6.92 4.44
CA GLU A 356 -26.01 5.54 4.38
C GLU A 356 -26.02 4.96 2.96
N GLU A 357 -26.23 5.81 1.95
CA GLU A 357 -26.13 5.40 0.55
C GLU A 357 -24.67 5.14 0.16
N ASN A 358 -23.72 5.97 0.62
CA ASN A 358 -22.30 5.67 0.45
C ASN A 358 -21.92 4.32 1.07
N VAL A 359 -22.36 4.03 2.30
CA VAL A 359 -22.10 2.75 2.97
C VAL A 359 -22.67 1.59 2.16
N ALA A 360 -23.91 1.69 1.69
CA ALA A 360 -24.53 0.64 0.89
C ALA A 360 -23.81 0.41 -0.45
N ASN A 361 -23.43 1.49 -1.13
CA ASN A 361 -22.66 1.43 -2.37
C ASN A 361 -21.26 0.86 -2.15
N TYR A 362 -20.62 1.21 -1.04
CA TYR A 362 -19.30 0.71 -0.65
C TYR A 362 -19.32 -0.79 -0.33
N ASP A 363 -20.29 -1.26 0.47
CA ASP A 363 -20.50 -2.69 0.75
C ASP A 363 -20.71 -3.48 -0.54
N LYS A 364 -21.54 -2.96 -1.45
CA LYS A 364 -21.79 -3.58 -2.76
C LYS A 364 -20.52 -3.63 -3.63
N ALA A 365 -19.72 -2.56 -3.64
CA ALA A 365 -18.48 -2.52 -4.40
C ALA A 365 -17.45 -3.52 -3.87
N LEU A 366 -17.26 -3.59 -2.55
CA LEU A 366 -16.38 -4.59 -1.90
C LEU A 366 -16.81 -6.02 -2.27
N GLN A 367 -18.11 -6.34 -2.20
CA GLN A 367 -18.63 -7.65 -2.56
C GLN A 367 -18.36 -7.99 -4.03
N ARG A 368 -18.51 -7.01 -4.93
CA ARG A 368 -18.25 -7.21 -6.36
C ARG A 368 -16.77 -7.44 -6.64
N PHE A 369 -15.87 -6.63 -6.08
CA PHE A 369 -14.44 -6.83 -6.23
C PHE A 369 -13.97 -8.16 -5.61
N ALA A 370 -14.54 -8.54 -4.46
CA ALA A 370 -14.26 -9.83 -3.82
C ALA A 370 -14.77 -11.02 -4.66
N ALA A 371 -15.92 -10.89 -5.33
CA ALA A 371 -16.47 -11.93 -6.21
C ALA A 371 -15.58 -12.19 -7.45
N GLU A 372 -14.84 -11.18 -7.91
CA GLU A 372 -13.82 -11.32 -8.96
C GLU A 372 -12.48 -11.89 -8.42
N GLY A 373 -12.37 -12.10 -7.10
CA GLY A 373 -11.17 -12.61 -6.45
C GLY A 373 -10.03 -11.60 -6.35
N PHE A 374 -10.31 -10.29 -6.48
CA PHE A 374 -9.29 -9.26 -6.40
C PHE A 374 -8.74 -9.11 -4.97
N GLU A 375 -7.42 -8.89 -4.87
CA GLU A 375 -6.84 -8.29 -3.67
C GLU A 375 -7.29 -6.82 -3.60
N ILE A 376 -7.81 -6.39 -2.45
CA ILE A 376 -8.35 -5.05 -2.23
C ILE A 376 -7.49 -4.33 -1.20
N GLN A 377 -7.06 -3.13 -1.54
CA GLN A 377 -6.38 -2.21 -0.63
C GLN A 377 -7.19 -0.94 -0.49
N ILE A 378 -7.53 -0.56 0.74
CA ILE A 378 -8.16 0.72 1.05
C ILE A 378 -7.03 1.72 1.29
N THR A 379 -6.84 2.67 0.38
CA THR A 379 -5.56 3.37 0.22
C THR A 379 -5.51 4.77 0.81
N GLU A 380 -6.65 5.47 0.90
CA GLU A 380 -6.72 6.88 1.29
C GLU A 380 -7.95 7.18 2.18
N PHE A 381 -8.27 6.26 3.09
CA PHE A 381 -9.50 6.26 3.87
C PHE A 381 -9.70 7.59 4.62
N THR A 382 -10.75 8.31 4.21
CA THR A 382 -11.03 9.67 4.64
C THR A 382 -12.53 9.88 4.70
N ILE A 383 -13.06 10.30 5.84
CA ILE A 383 -14.46 10.75 5.97
C ILE A 383 -14.47 12.24 6.25
N TYR A 384 -15.06 13.03 5.35
CA TYR A 384 -15.16 14.48 5.52
C TYR A 384 -16.11 14.83 6.68
N ALA A 385 -15.75 15.83 7.48
CA ALA A 385 -16.62 16.34 8.53
C ALA A 385 -17.86 17.04 7.93
N THR A 386 -19.02 16.87 8.57
CA THR A 386 -20.22 17.65 8.26
C THR A 386 -20.09 19.08 8.82
N ASN A 387 -20.95 20.00 8.35
CA ASN A 387 -20.92 21.41 8.77
C ASN A 387 -21.66 21.67 10.11
N GLY A 388 -22.23 20.65 10.75
CA GLY A 388 -23.01 20.78 11.99
C GLY A 388 -22.16 20.90 13.26
N GLU A 389 -22.74 21.37 14.36
CA GLU A 389 -22.05 21.40 15.67
C GLU A 389 -21.75 19.98 16.20
N ASP A 390 -22.55 19.00 15.76
CA ASP A 390 -22.45 17.56 16.03
C ASP A 390 -21.51 16.83 15.06
N TRP A 391 -20.68 17.55 14.28
CA TRP A 391 -19.81 16.96 13.26
C TRP A 391 -18.93 15.84 13.81
N LEU A 392 -18.44 15.95 15.05
CA LEU A 392 -17.56 14.94 15.65
C LEU A 392 -18.33 13.67 16.01
N GLU A 393 -19.50 13.79 16.63
CA GLU A 393 -20.37 12.65 16.93
C GLU A 393 -20.82 11.94 15.65
N THR A 394 -21.19 12.72 14.64
CA THR A 394 -21.52 12.23 13.30
C THR A 394 -20.33 11.48 12.69
N GLN A 395 -19.13 12.08 12.73
CA GLN A 395 -17.94 11.47 12.17
C GLN A 395 -17.52 10.18 12.92
N VAL A 396 -17.72 10.12 14.24
CA VAL A 396 -17.51 8.91 15.05
C VAL A 396 -18.42 7.78 14.58
N TYR A 397 -19.72 8.05 14.44
CA TYR A 397 -20.67 7.08 13.88
C TYR A 397 -20.24 6.61 12.49
N GLN A 398 -19.82 7.54 11.63
CA GLN A 398 -19.46 7.24 10.25
C GLN A 398 -18.20 6.37 10.16
N TYR A 399 -17.15 6.68 10.94
CA TYR A 399 -15.94 5.86 10.99
C TYR A 399 -16.21 4.46 11.53
N ARG A 400 -17.01 4.35 12.61
CA ARG A 400 -17.45 3.05 13.12
C ARG A 400 -18.16 2.25 12.04
N LYS A 401 -19.16 2.85 11.39
CA LYS A 401 -20.02 2.17 10.42
C LYS A 401 -19.26 1.71 9.17
N MET A 402 -18.34 2.53 8.68
CA MET A 402 -17.47 2.15 7.56
C MET A 402 -16.53 1.01 7.97
N MET A 403 -15.93 1.06 9.17
CA MET A 403 -15.04 -0.01 9.63
C MET A 403 -15.79 -1.32 9.87
N GLU A 404 -16.99 -1.29 10.43
CA GLU A 404 -17.88 -2.45 10.52
C GLU A 404 -18.16 -3.05 9.14
N THR A 405 -18.37 -2.21 8.13
CA THR A 405 -18.62 -2.65 6.75
C THR A 405 -17.39 -3.31 6.14
N ILE A 406 -16.20 -2.75 6.36
CA ILE A 406 -14.92 -3.32 5.94
C ILE A 406 -14.69 -4.68 6.61
N MET A 407 -14.82 -4.75 7.93
CA MET A 407 -14.63 -5.98 8.71
C MET A 407 -15.65 -7.06 8.37
N LYS A 408 -16.91 -6.70 8.12
CA LYS A 408 -17.94 -7.62 7.62
C LYS A 408 -17.51 -8.26 6.31
N ASN A 409 -17.01 -7.47 5.35
CA ASN A 409 -16.57 -8.01 4.06
C ASN A 409 -15.30 -8.86 4.19
N TYR A 410 -14.36 -8.44 5.04
CA TYR A 410 -13.18 -9.24 5.40
C TYR A 410 -13.57 -10.61 5.97
N LYS A 411 -14.47 -10.65 6.97
CA LYS A 411 -15.00 -11.90 7.57
C LYS A 411 -15.71 -12.77 6.54
N ASN A 412 -16.36 -12.16 5.54
CA ASN A 412 -17.02 -12.88 4.44
C ASN A 412 -16.05 -13.33 3.33
N GLY A 413 -14.73 -13.21 3.53
CA GLY A 413 -13.71 -13.72 2.61
C GLY A 413 -13.22 -12.72 1.56
N ALA A 414 -13.58 -11.43 1.64
CA ALA A 414 -12.95 -10.42 0.80
C ALA A 414 -11.46 -10.31 1.16
N ASN A 415 -10.59 -10.40 0.15
CA ASN A 415 -9.13 -10.32 0.32
C ASN A 415 -8.67 -8.86 0.54
N ILE A 416 -9.05 -8.27 1.67
CA ILE A 416 -8.67 -6.91 2.07
C ILE A 416 -7.33 -6.99 2.80
N THR A 417 -6.26 -6.54 2.15
CA THR A 417 -4.88 -6.70 2.65
C THR A 417 -4.32 -5.44 3.32
N SER A 418 -4.96 -4.29 3.11
CA SER A 418 -4.51 -3.01 3.68
C SER A 418 -5.64 -2.01 3.86
N VAL A 419 -5.58 -1.24 4.95
CA VAL A 419 -6.37 -0.02 5.19
C VAL A 419 -5.43 1.11 5.58
N THR A 420 -5.40 2.20 4.82
CA THR A 420 -4.56 3.38 5.07
C THR A 420 -5.42 4.61 5.28
N VAL A 421 -5.30 5.28 6.43
CA VAL A 421 -5.96 6.57 6.68
C VAL A 421 -5.15 7.71 6.07
N PHE A 422 -5.79 8.67 5.38
CA PHE A 422 -5.06 9.68 4.61
C PHE A 422 -4.71 10.94 5.39
N GLY A 423 -3.61 10.84 6.13
CA GLY A 423 -3.08 11.89 7.00
C GLY A 423 -2.99 11.41 8.44
N LEU A 424 -1.97 11.90 9.16
CA LEU A 424 -1.77 11.55 10.55
C LEU A 424 -2.78 12.28 11.46
N GLN A 425 -2.85 13.60 11.40
CA GLN A 425 -3.63 14.41 12.32
C GLN A 425 -4.45 15.51 11.66
N ASP A 426 -5.52 15.93 12.33
CA ASP A 426 -6.31 17.10 11.96
C ASP A 426 -5.50 18.39 12.13
N GLY A 427 -5.65 19.32 11.19
CA GLY A 427 -4.84 20.56 11.15
C GLY A 427 -3.35 20.25 11.15
N TYR A 428 -2.75 19.94 10.00
CA TYR A 428 -1.34 19.55 9.94
C TYR A 428 -0.43 20.56 10.65
N ARG A 429 0.41 20.08 11.58
CA ARG A 429 1.28 20.94 12.42
C ARG A 429 2.26 21.80 11.61
N PHE A 430 2.68 21.33 10.44
CA PHE A 430 3.57 22.09 9.53
C PHE A 430 2.83 23.15 8.69
N TYR A 431 1.51 23.25 8.82
CA TYR A 431 0.64 24.14 8.05
C TYR A 431 -0.35 24.84 8.98
N GLU A 432 0.05 25.97 9.58
CA GLU A 432 -0.73 26.68 10.61
C GLU A 432 -2.17 27.05 10.20
N SER A 433 -2.44 27.22 8.90
CA SER A 433 -3.78 27.53 8.39
C SER A 433 -4.63 26.30 8.07
N ASP A 434 -4.09 25.09 8.22
CA ASP A 434 -4.86 23.87 8.00
C ASP A 434 -5.84 23.65 9.16
N SER A 435 -7.11 23.50 8.80
CA SER A 435 -8.22 23.30 9.74
C SER A 435 -9.04 22.06 9.38
N THR A 436 -8.48 21.19 8.53
CA THR A 436 -9.16 20.00 8.04
C THR A 436 -9.36 18.96 9.14
N LYS A 437 -10.56 18.37 9.18
CA LYS A 437 -11.05 17.48 10.26
C LYS A 437 -11.44 16.11 9.72
N THR A 438 -10.47 15.27 9.39
CA THR A 438 -10.73 13.99 8.72
C THR A 438 -9.89 12.82 9.24
N ARG A 439 -8.97 13.03 10.18
CA ARG A 439 -7.98 12.04 10.62
C ARG A 439 -8.34 11.46 11.98
N LEU A 440 -7.49 10.55 12.46
CA LEU A 440 -7.68 9.83 13.73
C LEU A 440 -7.05 10.53 14.94
N PHE A 441 -6.15 11.47 14.71
CA PHE A 441 -5.50 12.26 15.75
C PHE A 441 -5.89 13.73 15.63
N ASP A 442 -6.01 14.43 16.76
CA ASP A 442 -6.26 15.88 16.79
C ASP A 442 -4.98 16.68 16.55
N HIS A 443 -5.10 18.01 16.53
CA HIS A 443 -3.98 18.90 16.24
C HIS A 443 -2.80 18.67 17.19
N GLU A 444 -3.07 18.32 18.45
CA GLU A 444 -2.11 18.04 19.52
C GLU A 444 -1.64 16.57 19.56
N LEU A 445 -1.91 15.82 18.48
CA LEU A 445 -1.57 14.42 18.30
C LEU A 445 -2.26 13.45 19.28
N GLN A 446 -3.33 13.86 19.97
CA GLN A 446 -4.12 12.96 20.82
C GLN A 446 -5.08 12.13 19.99
N LYS A 447 -5.40 10.92 20.48
CA LYS A 447 -6.41 10.05 19.87
C LYS A 447 -7.78 10.76 19.88
N LYS A 448 -8.40 10.90 18.70
CA LYS A 448 -9.78 11.37 18.60
C LYS A 448 -10.77 10.26 18.96
N PRO A 449 -12.02 10.58 19.31
CA PRO A 449 -13.09 9.58 19.42
C PRO A 449 -13.27 8.69 18.17
N THR A 450 -12.88 9.17 16.99
CA THR A 450 -12.90 8.39 15.74
C THR A 450 -11.85 7.28 15.72
N TYR A 451 -10.68 7.48 16.36
CA TYR A 451 -9.69 6.44 16.59
C TYR A 451 -10.29 5.32 17.45
N GLU A 452 -10.91 5.70 18.56
CA GLU A 452 -11.49 4.73 19.50
C GLU A 452 -12.62 3.92 18.86
N ALA A 453 -13.44 4.56 18.03
CA ALA A 453 -14.48 3.88 17.27
C ALA A 453 -13.95 2.79 16.31
N ILE A 454 -12.81 3.03 15.65
CA ILE A 454 -12.14 2.00 14.82
C ILE A 454 -11.58 0.90 15.72
N MET A 455 -10.88 1.28 16.78
CA MET A 455 -10.25 0.35 17.73
C MET A 455 -11.27 -0.62 18.36
N GLU A 456 -12.44 -0.11 18.75
CA GLU A 456 -13.55 -0.91 19.27
C GLU A 456 -14.01 -1.97 18.27
N VAL A 457 -14.13 -1.63 16.99
CA VAL A 457 -14.54 -2.57 15.93
C VAL A 457 -13.49 -3.67 15.73
N LEU A 458 -12.21 -3.30 15.70
CA LEU A 458 -11.11 -4.26 15.55
C LEU A 458 -11.03 -5.24 16.74
N LYS A 459 -11.16 -4.72 17.96
CA LYS A 459 -11.16 -5.55 19.18
C LYS A 459 -12.38 -6.45 19.26
N ALA A 460 -13.56 -5.97 18.86
CA ALA A 460 -14.76 -6.80 18.79
C ALA A 460 -14.56 -7.99 17.84
N TYR A 461 -13.96 -7.75 16.67
CA TYR A 461 -13.59 -8.81 15.75
C TYR A 461 -12.61 -9.82 16.38
N ASN A 462 -11.55 -9.35 17.04
CA ASN A 462 -10.57 -10.22 17.68
C ASN A 462 -11.20 -11.04 18.84
N ALA A 463 -12.14 -10.47 19.58
CA ALA A 463 -12.88 -11.21 20.61
C ALA A 463 -13.73 -12.33 20.01
N GLU A 464 -14.45 -12.06 18.90
CA GLU A 464 -15.24 -13.08 18.19
C GLU A 464 -14.37 -14.23 17.67
N VAL A 465 -13.23 -13.92 17.04
CA VAL A 465 -12.31 -14.94 16.50
C VAL A 465 -11.72 -15.81 17.61
N ASN A 466 -11.36 -15.20 18.74
CA ASN A 466 -10.83 -15.96 19.88
C ASN A 466 -11.91 -16.89 20.48
N ASP A 467 -13.16 -16.42 20.60
CA ASP A 467 -14.27 -17.26 21.08
C ASP A 467 -14.57 -18.43 20.11
N GLU A 468 -14.58 -18.19 18.79
CA GLU A 468 -14.75 -19.24 17.78
C GLU A 468 -13.61 -20.28 17.86
N SER A 469 -12.35 -19.84 18.04
CA SER A 469 -11.20 -20.76 18.18
C SER A 469 -11.25 -21.60 19.47
N ASN A 470 -11.77 -21.04 20.56
CA ASN A 470 -11.93 -21.78 21.82
C ASN A 470 -13.00 -22.88 21.67
N ILE A 471 -14.09 -22.61 20.94
CA ILE A 471 -15.15 -23.60 20.66
C ILE A 471 -14.61 -24.75 19.80
N GLU A 472 -13.86 -24.46 18.72
CA GLU A 472 -13.25 -25.51 17.90
C GLU A 472 -12.25 -26.36 18.71
N SER A 473 -11.49 -25.74 19.62
CA SER A 473 -10.57 -26.47 20.50
C SER A 473 -11.28 -27.35 21.54
N ASP A 474 -12.45 -26.93 22.04
CA ASP A 474 -13.26 -27.72 22.98
C ASP A 474 -14.00 -28.87 22.27
N GLU A 475 -14.42 -28.68 21.01
CA GLU A 475 -15.02 -29.74 20.20
C GLU A 475 -13.99 -30.84 19.83
N GLU A 476 -12.74 -30.48 19.49
CA GLU A 476 -11.66 -31.46 19.26
C GLU A 476 -11.29 -32.25 20.52
N ILE A 477 -11.42 -31.66 21.71
CA ILE A 477 -11.19 -32.36 23.00
C ILE A 477 -12.36 -33.31 23.36
N SER A 478 -13.55 -33.10 22.80
CA SER A 478 -14.75 -33.88 23.15
C SER A 478 -14.93 -35.22 22.41
N VAL A 479 -14.07 -35.55 21.43
CA VAL A 479 -14.23 -36.75 20.58
C VAL A 479 -13.54 -38.02 21.12
N ASP A 480 -12.86 -37.95 22.27
CA ASP A 480 -12.08 -39.10 22.82
C ASP A 480 -12.58 -39.63 24.17
N ALA A 481 -13.89 -39.56 24.43
CA ALA A 481 -14.48 -40.21 25.59
C ALA A 481 -15.90 -40.75 25.30
N ASP A 482 -15.97 -41.88 24.58
CA ASP A 482 -16.96 -42.95 24.83
C ASP A 482 -16.73 -44.12 23.86
N VAL A 483 -15.82 -45.03 24.22
CA VAL A 483 -15.81 -46.41 23.69
C VAL A 483 -15.66 -47.37 24.86
N ASP A 484 -16.80 -47.80 25.39
CA ASP A 484 -17.01 -48.93 26.31
C ASP A 484 -18.53 -49.22 26.20
N VAL A 485 -19.09 -50.39 25.92
CA VAL A 485 -18.70 -51.80 26.11
C VAL A 485 -19.59 -52.66 25.18
N ALA A 486 -19.06 -53.76 24.64
CA ALA A 486 -19.85 -54.97 24.40
C ALA A 486 -18.95 -56.21 24.56
N GLU A 487 -18.91 -56.74 25.79
CA GLU A 487 -18.38 -58.08 26.07
C GLU A 487 -19.39 -59.13 25.61
N ASP A 488 -18.93 -60.01 24.74
CA ASP A 488 -19.63 -61.19 24.24
C ASP A 488 -19.51 -62.30 25.31
N SER A 489 -20.63 -62.72 25.90
CA SER A 489 -20.70 -63.96 26.69
C SER A 489 -21.85 -64.81 26.18
N ALA A 490 -21.49 -65.87 25.48
CA ALA A 490 -22.37 -66.94 25.08
C ALA A 490 -22.42 -67.98 26.20
N ASP A 491 -23.56 -68.08 26.87
CA ASP A 491 -23.93 -69.27 27.64
C ASP A 491 -25.07 -69.97 26.89
N ASP A 492 -24.71 -71.14 26.37
CA ASP A 492 -25.58 -72.17 25.83
C ASP A 492 -25.90 -73.10 27.00
N ASP A 493 -27.16 -73.14 27.44
CA ASP A 493 -27.65 -74.29 28.20
C ASP A 493 -29.16 -74.46 28.06
N SER A 494 -29.52 -75.73 28.07
CA SER A 494 -30.70 -76.32 27.47
C SER A 494 -31.91 -76.42 28.40
N ASP A 495 -33.04 -76.75 27.75
CA ASP A 495 -34.10 -77.66 28.22
C ASP A 495 -35.37 -77.12 28.91
N GLU A 496 -36.47 -77.54 28.26
CA GLU A 496 -37.71 -78.12 28.78
C GLU A 496 -38.88 -77.24 29.29
N GLU A 497 -40.01 -77.48 28.61
CA GLU A 497 -41.45 -77.24 28.89
C GLU A 497 -42.03 -75.82 28.89
#